data_AF-A0A8I0EUQ2-F1
#
_entry.id   AF-A0A8I0EUQ2-F1
#
_cell.length_a   1.000
_cell.length_b   1.000
_cell.length_c   1.000
_cell.angle_alpha   90.00
_cell.angle_beta   90.00
_cell.angle_gamma   90.00
#
_symmetry.space_group_name_H-M   'P 1'
#
loop_
_entity.id
_entity.type
_entity.pdbx_description
1 polymer ?
#
loop_
_entity_poly.entity_id
_entity_poly.type
_entity_poly.pdbx_seq_one_letter_code
_entity_poly.pdbx_strand_id
1 'polypeptide(L)' 'MSTSTLLAALAATLIGTAWMLPMGVIRTLAYRSGEVDHDRGMRNVVILALSLGCVFAVTSLVLALVVAWR' A
#
# COMPACT_ATOMS: atom_id res chain seq x y z
N MET A 1 9.80 21.24 -9.23
CA MET A 1 9.83 20.33 -8.07
C MET A 1 11.27 20.02 -7.71
N SER A 2 11.70 20.38 -6.49
CA SER A 2 13.07 20.13 -6.04
C SER A 2 13.30 18.64 -5.73
N THR A 3 14.54 18.20 -5.75
CA THR A 3 14.93 16.82 -5.40
C THR A 3 14.49 16.46 -3.98
N SER A 4 14.54 17.41 -3.04
CA SER A 4 14.04 17.24 -1.68
C SER A 4 12.55 16.90 -1.63
N THR A 5 11.72 17.55 -2.44
CA THR A 5 10.28 17.25 -2.52
C THR A 5 10.02 15.85 -3.10
N LEU A 6 10.79 15.43 -4.11
CA LEU A 6 10.69 14.08 -4.68
C LEU A 6 11.05 12.99 -3.68
N LEU A 7 12.16 13.17 -2.94
CA LEU A 7 12.59 12.21 -1.92
C LEU A 7 11.60 12.15 -0.76
N ALA A 8 11.02 13.28 -0.35
CA ALA A 8 9.97 13.29 0.67
C ALA A 8 8.71 12.56 0.21
N ALA A 9 8.29 12.77 -1.05
CA ALA A 9 7.15 12.05 -1.63
C ALA A 9 7.42 10.53 -1.71
N LEU A 10 8.62 10.14 -2.17
CA LEU A 10 9.03 8.74 -2.23
C LEU A 10 9.06 8.08 -0.85
N ALA A 11 9.59 8.79 0.16
CA ALA A 11 9.60 8.30 1.54
C ALA A 11 8.18 8.08 2.07
N ALA A 12 7.27 9.03 1.82
CA ALA A 12 5.87 8.91 2.23
C ALA A 12 5.17 7.70 1.58
N THR A 13 5.40 7.47 0.28
CA THR A 13 4.79 6.33 -0.42
C THR A 13 5.40 5.00 0.01
N LEU A 14 6.69 4.96 0.35
CA LEU A 14 7.33 3.77 0.92
C LEU A 14 6.76 3.41 2.28
N ILE A 15 6.55 4.40 3.16
CA ILE A 15 5.88 4.21 4.46
C ILE A 15 4.46 3.68 4.23
N GLY A 16 3.68 4.31 3.35
CA GLY A 16 2.34 3.86 3.01
C GLY A 16 2.32 2.40 2.49
N THR A 17 3.27 2.04 1.64
CA THR A 17 3.45 0.67 1.12
C THR A 17 3.76 -0.31 2.26
N ALA A 18 4.73 0.03 3.12
CA ALA A 18 5.18 -0.83 4.22
C ALA A 18 4.08 -1.11 5.24
N TRP A 19 3.11 -0.21 5.40
CA TRP A 19 1.97 -0.41 6.30
C TRP A 19 0.79 -1.09 5.60
N MET A 20 0.32 -0.53 4.49
CA MET A 20 -0.96 -0.94 3.90
C MET A 20 -0.88 -2.31 3.22
N LEU A 21 0.26 -2.63 2.58
CA LEU A 21 0.41 -3.86 1.81
C LEU A 21 0.44 -5.10 2.73
N PRO A 22 1.27 -5.15 3.81
CA PRO A 22 1.23 -6.24 4.76
C PRO A 22 -0.13 -6.35 5.47
N MET A 23 -0.74 -5.22 5.86
CA MET A 23 -2.05 -5.22 6.51
C MET A 23 -3.13 -5.80 5.58
N GLY A 24 -3.13 -5.42 4.31
CA GLY A 24 -4.02 -5.95 3.29
C GLY A 24 -3.82 -7.46 3.07
N VAL A 25 -2.56 -7.92 2.99
CA VAL A 25 -2.23 -9.35 2.84
C VAL A 25 -2.68 -10.14 4.06
N ILE A 26 -2.32 -9.72 5.27
CA ILE A 26 -2.71 -10.39 6.53
C ILE A 26 -4.23 -10.50 6.63
N ARG A 27 -4.95 -9.41 6.38
CA ARG A 27 -6.42 -9.43 6.43
C ARG A 27 -7.02 -10.30 5.32
N THR A 28 -6.42 -10.32 4.14
CA THR A 28 -6.87 -11.20 3.05
C THR A 28 -6.69 -12.68 3.41
N LEU A 29 -5.54 -13.02 4.01
CA LEU A 29 -5.27 -14.38 4.49
C LEU A 29 -6.23 -14.78 5.61
N ALA A 30 -6.43 -13.91 6.60
CA ALA A 30 -7.36 -14.14 7.72
C ALA A 30 -8.83 -14.26 7.25
N TYR A 31 -9.22 -13.48 6.24
CA TYR A 31 -10.53 -13.62 5.60
C TYR A 31 -10.65 -14.98 4.89
N ARG A 32 -9.62 -15.40 4.14
CA ARG A 32 -9.65 -16.69 3.43
C ARG A 32 -9.53 -17.92 4.32
N SER A 33 -8.88 -17.80 5.48
CA SER A 33 -8.72 -18.91 6.43
C SER A 33 -9.99 -19.24 7.21
N GLY A 34 -11.02 -18.38 7.15
CA GLY A 34 -12.22 -18.53 7.99
C GLY A 34 -11.99 -18.11 9.44
N GLU A 35 -10.83 -17.55 9.76
CA GLU A 35 -10.44 -17.12 11.11
C GLU A 35 -11.16 -15.83 11.53
N VAL A 36 -11.76 -15.11 10.56
CA VAL A 36 -12.52 -13.88 10.78
C VAL A 36 -13.93 -14.02 10.22
N ASP A 37 -14.91 -13.48 10.95
CA ASP A 37 -16.30 -13.43 10.51
C ASP A 37 -16.43 -12.75 9.14
N HIS A 38 -17.12 -13.45 8.24
CA HIS A 38 -17.34 -13.02 6.86
C HIS A 38 -18.47 -12.00 6.76
N ASP A 39 -18.32 -10.86 7.43
CA ASP A 39 -19.23 -9.74 7.25
C ASP A 39 -18.80 -8.84 6.07
N ARG A 40 -19.78 -8.17 5.46
CA ARG A 40 -19.59 -7.19 4.37
C ARG A 40 -18.61 -6.08 4.77
N GLY A 41 -18.60 -5.70 6.06
CA GLY A 41 -17.64 -4.75 6.61
C GLY A 41 -16.20 -5.22 6.43
N MET A 42 -15.88 -6.45 6.86
CA MET A 42 -14.50 -6.95 6.77
C MET A 42 -14.03 -7.15 5.34
N ARG A 43 -14.91 -7.59 4.44
CA ARG A 43 -14.58 -7.67 3.00
C ARG A 43 -14.19 -6.30 2.43
N ASN A 44 -14.89 -5.23 2.78
CA ASN A 44 -14.55 -3.88 2.34
C ASN A 44 -13.20 -3.42 2.88
N VAL A 45 -12.90 -3.69 4.16
CA VAL A 45 -11.61 -3.28 4.73
C VAL A 45 -10.45 -4.06 4.11
N VAL A 46 -10.62 -5.35 3.84
CA VAL A 46 -9.62 -6.18 3.13
C VAL A 46 -9.31 -5.56 1.76
N ILE A 47 -10.34 -5.30 0.96
CA ILE A 47 -10.20 -4.72 -0.38
C ILE A 47 -9.53 -3.35 -0.31
N LEU A 48 -9.96 -2.50 0.63
CA LEU A 48 -9.45 -1.13 0.76
C LEU A 48 -7.97 -1.12 1.18
N ALA A 49 -7.59 -1.92 2.18
CA ALA A 49 -6.20 -2.03 2.63
C ALA A 49 -5.29 -2.55 1.51
N LEU A 50 -5.71 -3.61 0.80
CA LEU A 50 -4.93 -4.17 -0.30
C LEU A 50 -4.79 -3.18 -1.47
N SER A 51 -5.90 -2.49 -1.83
CA SER A 51 -5.92 -1.51 -2.92
C SER A 51 -5.04 -0.30 -2.60
N LEU A 52 -5.13 0.27 -1.39
CA LEU A 52 -4.23 1.35 -0.97
C LEU A 52 -2.77 0.90 -0.95
N GLY A 53 -2.48 -0.32 -0.48
CA GLY A 53 -1.14 -0.89 -0.52
C GLY A 53 -0.59 -0.95 -1.95
N CYS A 54 -1.37 -1.46 -2.90
CA CYS A 54 -0.99 -1.49 -4.31
C CYS A 54 -0.79 -0.10 -4.90
N VAL A 55 -1.66 0.87 -4.60
CA VAL A 55 -1.51 2.26 -5.06
C VAL A 55 -0.22 2.86 -4.54
N PHE A 56 0.09 2.71 -3.25
CA PHE A 56 1.35 3.17 -2.70
C PHE A 56 2.56 2.48 -3.33
N ALA A 57 2.50 1.16 -3.59
CA ALA A 57 3.58 0.43 -4.23
C ALA A 57 3.85 0.93 -5.66
N VAL A 58 2.81 1.06 -6.47
CA VAL A 58 2.91 1.57 -7.86
C VAL A 58 3.44 3.00 -7.85
N THR A 59 2.92 3.85 -6.96
CA THR A 59 3.37 5.25 -6.86
C THR A 59 4.83 5.34 -6.42
N SER A 60 5.26 4.50 -5.47
CA SER A 60 6.66 4.41 -5.04
C SER A 60 7.57 4.01 -6.19
N LEU A 61 7.14 3.05 -7.02
CA LEU A 61 7.91 2.57 -8.16
C LEU A 61 8.05 3.66 -9.24
N VAL A 62 6.97 4.38 -9.53
CA VAL A 62 7.01 5.54 -10.44
C VAL A 62 7.94 6.63 -9.91
N LEU A 63 7.83 6.99 -8.62
CA LEU A 63 8.69 8.00 -8.00
C LEU A 63 10.16 7.57 -7.99
N ALA A 64 10.44 6.29 -7.71
CA ALA A 64 11.80 5.75 -7.74
C ALA A 64 12.41 5.84 -9.14
N LEU A 65 11.63 5.54 -10.19
CA LEU A 65 12.06 5.74 -11.58
C LEU A 65 12.33 7.21 -11.87
N VAL A 66 11.43 8.13 -11.47
CA VAL A 66 11.66 9.56 -11.69
C VAL A 66 12.91 10.07 -10.98
N VAL A 67 13.20 9.58 -9.77
CA VAL A 67 14.42 9.92 -9.03
C VAL A 67 15.67 9.33 -9.69
N ALA A 68 15.61 8.09 -10.20
CA ALA A 68 16.75 7.42 -10.81
C ALA A 68 17.16 8.00 -12.18
N TRP A 69 16.22 8.65 -12.88
CA TRP A 69 16.43 9.26 -14.20
C TRP A 69 16.71 10.76 -14.14
N ARG A 70 16.91 11.32 -12.93
CA ARG A 70 17.29 12.72 -12.69
C ARG A 70 18.75 12.84 -12.32
#